data_AF-A0A7X8ISP9-F1
#
_entry.id   AF-A0A7X8ISP9-F1
#
_cell.length_a   1.000
_cell.length_b   1.000
_cell.length_c   1.000
_cell.angle_alpha   90.00
_cell.angle_beta   90.00
_cell.angle_gamma   90.00
#
_symmetry.space_group_name_H-M   'P 1'
#
loop_
_entity.id
_entity.type
_entity.pdbx_description
1 polymer ?
#
loop_
_entity_poly.entity_id
_entity_poly.type
_entity_poly.pdbx_seq_one_letter_code
_entity_poly.pdbx_strand_id
1 'polypeptide(L)'
;MTDLLILRERRFLREQKLAQEGTVVTIKPNVPGADKRFVYSDYASYVLFGELTAHFAPVQTIAEHDWEGLVFTLLLQEAPETVKQACMQWEEAHPLGRLTDLDVSGKGRVYSRQDAGYPPRRCYICQKPAVVCSRSEAHSAAALRAHIKQTVLAYLNKRDETGRLLPGRCAEMALLSELCREYGFGCVTVHDSGSHTDMDFFTFLRHLPVMGQHLDEMVHADISDFSSLRAYGRRMEQAMLQATGGINTHKGAIFLYLLLAKAFGDCRSLPLLPARIRQIAAPVQADFSGSKDTAGLLLYEKYGITGIRGQALRGFPALFIARALPETPDAFLRLTLQLLQEMEDTNAIHRGGMTGWQTLQRKAKKAEGNEDRIRELDDWCKKQGISTGGTADLVGGTVFIHALDACERMWNK
;
A
#
# COMPACT_ATOMS: atom_id res chain seq x y z
N MET A 1 -11.46 8.65 22.57
CA MET A 1 -10.30 9.00 23.44
C MET A 1 -9.91 7.85 24.36
N THR A 2 -10.87 7.11 24.93
CA THR A 2 -10.62 5.94 25.80
C THR A 2 -9.96 4.77 25.08
N ASP A 3 -10.46 4.37 23.89
CA ASP A 3 -9.87 3.25 23.12
C ASP A 3 -8.43 3.51 22.65
N LEU A 4 -8.14 4.79 22.41
CA LEU A 4 -6.85 5.28 21.94
C LEU A 4 -5.72 5.03 22.95
N LEU A 5 -6.00 5.33 24.22
CA LEU A 5 -5.08 5.13 25.33
C LEU A 5 -4.88 3.64 25.59
N ILE A 6 -5.95 2.85 25.48
CA ILE A 6 -5.90 1.38 25.63
C ILE A 6 -5.00 0.74 24.57
N LEU A 7 -5.11 1.17 23.30
CA LEU A 7 -4.25 0.64 22.23
C LEU A 7 -2.77 0.99 22.45
N ARG A 8 -2.48 2.24 22.86
CA ARG A 8 -1.12 2.66 23.22
C ARG A 8 -0.55 1.88 24.38
N GLU A 9 -1.34 1.69 25.43
CA GLU A 9 -0.95 0.92 26.61
C GLU A 9 -0.68 -0.53 26.24
N ARG A 10 -1.54 -1.15 25.42
CA ARG A 10 -1.33 -2.52 24.93
C ARG A 10 -0.03 -2.65 24.14
N ARG A 11 0.26 -1.70 23.23
CA ARG A 11 1.53 -1.68 22.47
C ARG A 11 2.72 -1.55 23.42
N PHE A 12 2.68 -0.58 24.34
CA PHE A 12 3.74 -0.34 25.32
C PHE A 12 4.03 -1.59 26.18
N LEU A 13 3.00 -2.24 26.71
CA LEU A 13 3.15 -3.47 27.50
C LEU A 13 3.75 -4.61 26.68
N ARG A 14 3.37 -4.73 25.40
CA ARG A 14 3.95 -5.74 24.50
C ARG A 14 5.42 -5.46 24.21
N GLU A 15 5.78 -4.21 23.90
CA GLU A 15 7.16 -3.79 23.69
C GLU A 15 8.02 -4.03 24.94
N GLN A 16 7.50 -3.72 26.13
CA GLN A 16 8.20 -3.97 27.39
C GLN A 16 8.44 -5.47 27.61
N LYS A 17 7.46 -6.32 27.28
CA LYS A 17 7.61 -7.78 27.36
C LYS A 17 8.69 -8.26 26.38
N LEU A 18 8.62 -7.85 25.12
CA LEU A 18 9.62 -8.22 24.10
C LEU A 18 11.03 -7.73 24.47
N ALA A 19 11.16 -6.54 25.09
CA ALA A 19 12.43 -5.97 25.52
C ALA A 19 13.09 -6.74 26.69
N GLN A 20 12.40 -7.70 27.30
CA GLN A 20 12.99 -8.66 28.24
C GLN A 20 13.69 -9.82 27.52
N GLU A 21 13.31 -10.10 26.28
CA GLU A 21 13.79 -11.23 25.47
C GLU A 21 14.91 -10.82 24.48
N GLY A 22 15.09 -9.52 24.26
CA GLY A 22 16.11 -8.99 23.35
C GLY A 22 16.04 -7.48 23.19
N THR A 23 16.51 -6.99 22.05
CA THR A 23 16.41 -5.58 21.65
C THR A 23 15.16 -5.37 20.81
N VAL A 24 14.32 -4.41 21.20
CA VAL A 24 13.11 -4.05 20.46
C VAL A 24 13.35 -2.78 19.67
N VAL A 25 13.03 -2.81 18.37
CA VAL A 25 12.95 -1.62 17.51
C VAL A 25 11.49 -1.37 17.16
N THR A 26 10.99 -0.18 17.45
CA THR A 26 9.67 0.26 16.98
C THR A 26 9.86 1.32 15.91
N ILE A 27 9.33 1.03 14.72
CA ILE A 27 9.32 1.90 13.54
C ILE A 27 7.91 2.47 13.45
N LYS A 28 7.77 3.79 13.61
CA LYS A 28 6.44 4.44 13.53
C LYS A 28 6.48 5.76 12.76
N PRO A 29 5.36 6.19 12.17
CA PRO A 29 5.26 7.47 11.49
C PRO A 29 5.54 8.66 12.42
N ASN A 30 6.44 9.54 11.99
CA ASN A 30 6.70 10.83 12.64
C ASN A 30 5.85 11.94 11.98
N VAL A 31 4.53 11.79 12.11
CA VAL A 31 3.51 12.70 11.56
C VAL A 31 2.87 13.51 12.69
N PRO A 32 2.62 14.81 12.51
CA PRO A 32 1.92 15.62 13.52
C PRO A 32 0.41 15.35 13.54
N GLY A 33 -0.20 15.59 14.70
CA GLY A 33 -1.63 15.46 14.92
C GLY A 33 -2.00 14.18 15.68
N ALA A 34 -3.27 14.07 16.05
CA ALA A 34 -3.79 12.90 16.73
C ALA A 34 -3.81 11.70 15.77
N ASP A 35 -4.52 11.80 14.63
CA ASP A 35 -4.53 10.72 13.63
C ASP A 35 -3.34 10.87 12.68
N LYS A 36 -2.42 9.91 12.70
CA LYS A 36 -1.21 9.85 11.87
C LYS A 36 -1.38 9.00 10.61
N ARG A 37 -2.55 8.38 10.40
CA ARG A 37 -2.83 7.57 9.19
C ARG A 37 -2.69 8.45 7.96
N PHE A 38 -1.71 8.11 7.13
CA PHE A 38 -1.37 8.86 5.94
C PHE A 38 -0.50 8.01 5.02
N VAL A 39 -1.00 7.72 3.82
CA VAL A 39 -0.35 6.78 2.88
C VAL A 39 1.14 7.04 2.66
N TYR A 40 1.54 8.31 2.62
CA TYR A 40 2.94 8.69 2.42
C TYR A 40 3.83 8.34 3.63
N SER A 41 3.35 8.53 4.85
CA SER A 41 4.13 8.16 6.04
C SER A 41 4.10 6.66 6.30
N ASP A 42 3.00 5.99 5.97
CA ASP A 42 2.92 4.53 6.04
C ASP A 42 3.94 3.90 5.08
N TYR A 43 4.09 4.46 3.87
CA TYR A 43 5.13 4.05 2.94
C TYR A 43 6.55 4.32 3.48
N ALA A 44 6.78 5.44 4.16
CA ALA A 44 8.07 5.70 4.81
C ALA A 44 8.39 4.65 5.89
N SER A 45 7.43 4.32 6.76
CA SER A 45 7.60 3.24 7.74
C SER A 45 7.92 1.90 7.07
N TYR A 46 7.21 1.56 5.99
CA TYR A 46 7.45 0.32 5.23
C TYR A 46 8.85 0.28 4.60
N VAL A 47 9.32 1.39 4.01
CA VAL A 47 10.67 1.44 3.44
C VAL A 47 11.72 1.24 4.52
N LEU A 48 11.62 1.95 5.66
CA LEU A 48 12.57 1.80 6.75
C LEU A 48 12.50 0.41 7.41
N PHE A 49 11.32 -0.20 7.45
CA PHE A 49 11.16 -1.60 7.83
C PHE A 49 11.92 -2.53 6.89
N GLY A 50 11.84 -2.33 5.57
CA GLY A 50 12.61 -3.11 4.60
C GLY A 50 14.13 -2.98 4.80
N GLU A 51 14.63 -1.75 4.98
CA GLU A 51 16.05 -1.49 5.25
C GLU A 51 16.53 -2.18 6.54
N LEU A 52 15.75 -2.05 7.62
CA LEU A 52 16.09 -2.64 8.92
C LEU A 52 16.04 -4.17 8.90
N THR A 53 15.09 -4.78 8.21
CA THR A 53 14.97 -6.25 8.11
C THR A 53 15.89 -6.88 7.07
N ALA A 54 16.45 -6.08 6.15
CA ALA A 54 17.56 -6.51 5.30
C ALA A 54 18.90 -6.46 6.04
N HIS A 55 19.06 -5.50 6.95
CA HIS A 55 20.30 -5.34 7.72
C HIS A 55 20.35 -6.21 8.98
N PHE A 56 19.25 -6.32 9.70
CA PHE A 56 19.09 -7.17 10.88
C PHE A 56 18.19 -8.36 10.53
N ALA A 57 18.44 -9.51 11.16
CA ALA A 57 17.60 -10.69 11.04
C ALA A 57 16.64 -10.79 12.23
N PRO A 58 15.47 -10.12 12.20
CA PRO A 58 14.57 -10.12 13.35
C PRO A 58 14.07 -11.52 13.69
N VAL A 59 14.10 -11.84 14.98
CA VAL A 59 13.53 -13.07 15.53
C VAL A 59 12.01 -13.03 15.45
N GLN A 60 11.43 -11.85 15.65
CA GLN A 60 9.99 -11.63 15.55
C GLN A 60 9.72 -10.27 14.93
N THR A 61 8.68 -10.23 14.10
CA THR A 61 8.15 -9.00 13.50
C THR A 61 6.67 -8.91 13.79
N ILE A 62 6.20 -7.73 14.18
CA ILE A 62 4.78 -7.41 14.38
C ILE A 62 4.48 -6.16 13.57
N ALA A 63 3.33 -6.13 12.90
CA ALA A 63 2.83 -4.98 12.17
C ALA A 63 1.45 -4.62 12.70
N GLU A 64 1.21 -3.33 12.87
CA GLU A 64 -0.09 -2.78 13.25
C GLU A 64 -0.34 -1.52 12.43
N HIS A 65 -1.60 -1.24 12.13
CA HIS A 65 -2.02 0.07 11.65
C HIS A 65 -3.12 0.55 12.57
N ASP A 66 -2.95 1.75 13.10
CA ASP A 66 -3.98 2.40 13.87
C ASP A 66 -3.83 3.91 13.69
N TRP A 67 -4.38 4.69 14.60
CA TRP A 67 -4.22 6.13 14.64
C TRP A 67 -2.75 6.61 14.70
N GLU A 68 -1.78 5.78 15.04
CA GLU A 68 -0.35 6.11 14.94
C GLU A 68 0.21 5.86 13.52
N GLY A 69 -0.61 5.35 12.60
CA GLY A 69 -0.28 4.93 11.24
C GLY A 69 0.33 3.53 11.21
N LEU A 70 1.11 3.20 10.17
CA LEU A 70 1.73 1.88 10.03
C LEU A 70 2.95 1.74 10.95
N VAL A 71 2.83 0.91 11.97
CA VAL A 71 3.85 0.64 12.98
C VAL A 71 4.41 -0.77 12.82
N PHE A 72 5.72 -0.90 12.82
CA PHE A 72 6.41 -2.19 12.90
C PHE A 72 7.17 -2.30 14.22
N THR A 73 7.09 -3.45 14.86
CA THR A 73 7.91 -3.81 16.03
C THR A 73 8.78 -5.01 15.68
N LEU A 74 10.09 -4.86 15.82
CA LEU A 74 11.10 -5.90 15.56
C LEU A 74 11.72 -6.34 16.88
N LEU A 75 11.84 -7.65 17.09
CA LEU A 75 12.66 -8.24 18.15
C LEU A 75 13.98 -8.73 17.55
N LEU A 76 15.08 -8.19 18.04
CA LEU A 76 16.45 -8.41 17.60
C LEU A 76 17.29 -9.04 18.73
N GLN A 77 18.35 -9.75 18.38
CA GLN A 77 19.28 -10.37 19.35
C GLN A 77 20.56 -9.54 19.54
N GLU A 78 20.79 -8.59 18.65
CA GLU A 78 21.89 -7.65 18.66
C GLU A 78 21.82 -6.72 19.87
N ALA A 79 22.97 -6.21 20.30
CA ALA A 79 23.04 -5.30 21.44
C ALA A 79 22.25 -3.99 21.16
N PRO A 80 21.45 -3.47 22.12
CA PRO A 80 20.66 -2.27 21.92
C PRO A 80 21.47 -1.05 21.48
N GLU A 81 22.71 -0.94 21.94
CA GLU A 81 23.63 0.13 21.57
C GLU A 81 23.98 0.08 20.06
N THR A 82 24.30 -1.11 19.53
CA THR A 82 24.58 -1.33 18.11
C THR A 82 23.36 -1.01 17.26
N VAL A 83 22.20 -1.53 17.67
CA VAL A 83 20.94 -1.30 16.97
C VAL A 83 20.58 0.19 16.97
N LYS A 84 20.73 0.88 18.11
CA LYS A 84 20.45 2.32 18.18
C LYS A 84 21.37 3.12 17.26
N GLN A 85 22.65 2.78 17.19
CA GLN A 85 23.59 3.44 16.27
C GLN A 85 23.14 3.31 14.81
N ALA A 86 22.77 2.10 14.38
CA ALA A 86 22.27 1.86 13.03
C ALA A 86 20.97 2.64 12.75
N CYS A 87 20.00 2.60 13.68
CA CYS A 87 18.77 3.39 13.58
C CYS A 87 19.04 4.89 13.39
N MET A 88 20.02 5.45 14.11
CA MET A 88 20.37 6.86 13.94
C MET A 88 21.03 7.17 12.60
N GLN A 89 21.84 6.25 12.06
CA GLN A 89 22.41 6.39 10.73
C GLN A 89 21.31 6.44 9.65
N TRP A 90 20.34 5.53 9.68
CA TRP A 90 19.23 5.60 8.71
C TRP A 90 18.34 6.81 8.93
N GLU A 91 18.06 7.21 10.18
CA GLU A 91 17.24 8.39 10.45
C GLU A 91 17.85 9.66 9.82
N GLU A 92 19.18 9.82 9.84
CA GLU A 92 19.86 10.99 9.28
C GLU A 92 20.23 10.85 7.79
N ALA A 93 20.59 9.65 7.31
CA ALA A 93 21.12 9.45 5.96
C ALA A 93 20.05 9.04 4.94
N HIS A 94 19.02 8.29 5.35
CA HIS A 94 17.99 7.82 4.41
C HIS A 94 17.04 8.97 4.04
N PRO A 95 16.67 9.15 2.75
CA PRO A 95 15.78 10.25 2.33
C PRO A 95 14.45 10.32 3.08
N LEU A 96 13.94 9.17 3.52
CA LEU A 96 12.70 9.05 4.30
C LEU A 96 12.93 8.88 5.80
N GLY A 97 14.18 8.75 6.25
CA GLY A 97 14.52 8.35 7.63
C GLY A 97 13.89 9.27 8.68
N ARG A 98 13.97 10.59 8.48
CA ARG A 98 13.40 11.58 9.41
C ARG A 98 11.88 11.53 9.52
N LEU A 99 11.19 10.98 8.51
CA LEU A 99 9.73 10.83 8.50
C LEU A 99 9.24 9.68 9.39
N THR A 100 10.17 8.91 9.95
CA THR A 100 9.92 7.80 10.87
C THR A 100 10.60 8.03 12.21
N ASP A 101 9.99 7.54 13.28
CA ASP A 101 10.63 7.36 14.58
C ASP A 101 11.17 5.95 14.67
N LEU A 102 12.47 5.82 14.94
CA LEU A 102 13.17 4.56 15.18
C LEU A 102 13.54 4.47 16.67
N ASP A 103 12.56 4.03 17.46
CA ASP A 103 12.71 3.86 18.90
C ASP A 103 13.35 2.51 19.20
N VAL A 104 14.35 2.51 20.10
CA VAL A 104 15.06 1.28 20.49
C VAL A 104 14.96 1.11 21.99
N SER A 105 14.60 -0.08 22.44
CA SER A 105 14.55 -0.45 23.84
C SER A 105 15.15 -1.84 24.07
N GLY A 106 15.63 -2.10 25.27
CA GLY A 106 16.25 -3.36 25.64
C GLY A 106 16.96 -3.26 26.98
N LYS A 107 17.19 -4.40 27.65
CA LYS A 107 17.79 -4.43 29.00
C LYS A 107 17.05 -3.52 30.01
N GLY A 108 15.72 -3.43 29.89
CA GLY A 108 14.87 -2.65 30.80
C GLY A 108 14.90 -1.13 30.64
N ARG A 109 15.48 -0.58 29.56
CA ARG A 109 15.47 0.87 29.27
C ARG A 109 15.25 1.19 27.80
N VAL A 110 14.92 2.47 27.53
CA VAL A 110 14.82 3.06 26.19
C VAL A 110 16.13 3.78 25.86
N TYR A 111 16.62 3.63 24.63
CA TYR A 111 17.85 4.26 24.14
C TYR A 111 17.51 5.52 23.34
N SER A 112 17.97 6.65 23.85
CA SER A 112 17.76 7.97 23.28
C SER A 112 18.76 8.28 22.16
N ARG A 113 18.54 9.40 21.44
CA ARG A 113 19.51 9.92 20.47
C ARG A 113 20.84 10.31 21.14
N GLN A 114 20.78 10.82 22.38
CA GLN A 114 21.95 11.24 23.15
C GLN A 114 22.81 10.04 23.57
N ASP A 115 22.19 8.91 23.91
CA ASP A 115 22.90 7.65 24.19
C ASP A 115 23.72 7.18 22.98
N ALA A 116 23.31 7.56 21.77
CA ALA A 116 24.03 7.28 20.53
C ALA A 116 24.98 8.40 20.08
N GLY A 117 25.12 9.50 20.84
CA GLY A 117 25.96 10.64 20.46
C GLY A 117 25.38 11.55 19.38
N TYR A 118 24.08 11.43 19.06
CA TYR A 118 23.41 12.25 18.05
C TYR A 118 22.74 13.48 18.67
N PRO A 119 22.73 14.63 17.96
CA PRO A 119 22.05 15.83 18.43
C PRO A 119 20.52 15.64 18.46
N PRO A 120 19.78 16.51 19.17
CA PRO A 120 18.32 16.52 19.12
C PRO A 120 17.80 16.62 17.69
N ARG A 121 16.66 15.97 17.42
CA ARG A 121 16.06 15.99 16.09
C ARG A 121 15.75 17.43 15.65
N ARG A 122 16.00 17.73 14.37
CA ARG A 122 15.67 19.00 13.74
C ARG A 122 14.23 18.98 13.20
N CYS A 123 13.61 20.14 13.05
CA CYS A 123 12.35 20.29 12.35
C CYS A 123 12.53 20.03 10.85
N TYR A 124 11.53 19.42 10.20
CA TYR A 124 11.54 19.14 8.77
C TYR A 124 11.67 20.40 7.91
N ILE A 125 11.00 21.46 8.33
CA ILE A 125 10.84 22.69 7.54
C ILE A 125 11.94 23.69 7.91
N CYS A 126 12.00 24.13 9.17
CA CYS A 126 12.92 25.21 9.57
C CYS A 126 14.28 24.75 10.09
N GLN A 127 14.54 23.44 10.19
CA GLN A 127 15.80 22.84 10.69
C GLN A 127 16.21 23.23 12.13
N LYS A 128 15.44 24.06 12.84
CA LYS A 128 15.59 24.33 14.28
C LYS A 128 15.27 23.06 15.10
N PRO A 129 15.69 22.96 16.38
CA PRO A 129 15.33 21.82 17.22
C PRO A 129 13.81 21.55 17.22
N ALA A 130 13.41 20.31 16.91
CA ALA A 130 12.02 19.93 16.69
C ALA A 130 11.15 20.17 17.93
N VAL A 131 11.70 19.98 19.14
CA VAL A 131 11.00 20.23 20.41
C VAL A 131 10.62 21.70 20.55
N VAL A 132 11.49 22.63 20.14
CA VAL A 132 11.21 24.07 20.17
C VAL A 132 10.11 24.39 19.15
N CYS A 133 10.26 23.88 17.93
CA CYS A 133 9.30 24.11 16.85
C CYS A 133 7.89 23.58 17.15
N SER A 134 7.81 22.40 17.78
CA SER A 134 6.55 21.76 18.16
C SER A 134 5.84 22.55 19.26
N ARG A 135 6.57 22.95 20.31
CA ARG A 135 6.02 23.76 21.41
C ARG A 135 5.54 25.14 20.98
N SER A 136 6.21 25.76 20.02
CA SER A 136 5.82 27.08 19.51
C SER A 136 4.82 27.01 18.35
N GLU A 137 4.37 25.80 17.96
CA GLU A 137 3.50 25.56 16.80
C GLU A 137 3.95 26.34 15.54
N ALA A 138 5.27 26.41 15.30
CA ALA A 138 5.83 27.30 14.28
C ALA A 138 5.40 26.93 12.84
N HIS A 139 4.84 25.73 12.66
CA HIS A 139 4.28 25.25 11.40
C HIS A 139 2.94 24.57 11.66
N SER A 140 1.97 24.78 10.77
CA SER A 140 0.68 24.09 10.84
C SER A 140 0.82 22.59 10.53
N ALA A 141 -0.10 21.78 11.06
CA ALA A 141 -0.16 20.35 10.73
C ALA A 141 -0.29 20.10 9.22
N ALA A 142 -1.02 20.97 8.51
CA ALA A 142 -1.15 20.91 7.05
C ALA A 142 0.18 21.14 6.33
N ALA A 143 0.97 22.14 6.75
CA ALA A 143 2.28 22.43 6.16
C ALA A 143 3.26 21.26 6.37
N LEU A 144 3.25 20.65 7.56
CA LEU A 144 4.07 19.48 7.87
C LEU A 144 3.65 18.25 7.05
N ARG A 145 2.34 17.98 6.92
CA ARG A 145 1.81 16.90 6.05
C ARG A 145 2.17 17.12 4.58
N ALA A 146 2.08 18.36 4.10
CA ALA A 146 2.48 18.71 2.75
C ALA A 146 3.98 18.45 2.53
N HIS A 147 4.83 18.79 3.50
CA HIS A 147 6.26 18.48 3.44
C HIS A 147 6.53 16.96 3.43
N ILE A 148 5.87 16.19 4.30
CA ILE A 148 5.97 14.71 4.31
C ILE A 148 5.61 14.14 2.94
N LYS A 149 4.46 14.56 2.39
CA LYS A 149 4.01 14.16 1.05
C LYS A 149 5.04 14.51 -0.03
N GLN A 150 5.58 15.73 -0.01
CA GLN A 150 6.55 16.17 -1.01
C GLN A 150 7.87 15.38 -0.93
N THR A 151 8.36 15.09 0.28
CA THR A 151 9.56 14.28 0.50
C THR A 151 9.37 12.85 -0.01
N VAL A 152 8.21 12.25 0.27
CA VAL A 152 7.90 10.91 -0.23
C VAL A 152 7.74 10.90 -1.75
N LEU A 153 7.01 11.86 -2.33
CA LEU A 153 6.89 11.98 -3.79
C LEU A 153 8.25 12.17 -4.47
N ALA A 154 9.18 12.93 -3.86
CA ALA A 154 10.55 13.05 -4.37
C ALA A 154 11.29 11.71 -4.35
N TYR A 155 11.10 10.89 -3.32
CA TYR A 155 11.65 9.54 -3.24
C TYR A 155 11.01 8.58 -4.26
N LEU A 156 9.70 8.69 -4.49
CA LEU A 156 8.98 7.91 -5.50
C LEU A 156 9.39 8.26 -6.93
N ASN A 157 9.78 9.52 -7.19
CA ASN A 157 10.18 10.05 -8.50
C ASN A 157 11.58 9.56 -8.92
N LYS A 158 11.81 8.25 -8.82
CA LYS A 158 13.00 7.57 -9.32
C LYS A 158 12.96 7.59 -10.84
N ARG A 159 14.06 7.97 -11.49
CA ARG A 159 14.16 8.05 -12.94
C ARG A 159 15.38 7.30 -13.45
N ASP A 160 15.30 6.83 -14.70
CA ASP A 160 16.46 6.31 -15.41
C ASP A 160 17.37 7.47 -15.89
N GLU A 161 18.51 7.11 -16.49
CA GLU A 161 19.48 8.07 -17.05
C GLU A 161 18.93 8.96 -18.17
N THR A 162 17.79 8.58 -18.77
CA THR A 162 17.10 9.35 -19.82
C THR A 162 16.00 10.26 -19.26
N GLY A 163 15.78 10.22 -17.94
CA GLY A 163 14.71 10.97 -17.27
C GLY A 163 13.33 10.32 -17.36
N ARG A 164 13.22 9.05 -17.76
CA ARG A 164 11.96 8.29 -17.71
C ARG A 164 11.64 7.89 -16.27
N LEU A 165 10.38 8.04 -15.87
CA LEU A 165 9.90 7.63 -14.55
C LEU A 165 9.95 6.11 -14.42
N LEU A 166 10.60 5.63 -13.36
CA LEU A 166 10.62 4.24 -12.94
C LEU A 166 9.46 4.00 -11.94
N PRO A 167 8.41 3.25 -12.33
CA PRO A 167 7.13 3.23 -11.61
C PRO A 167 7.09 2.32 -10.37
N GLY A 168 8.14 1.57 -10.10
CA GLY A 168 8.18 0.52 -9.08
C GLY A 168 7.84 1.02 -7.68
N ARG A 169 8.46 2.13 -7.24
CA ARG A 169 8.18 2.72 -5.92
C ARG A 169 6.74 3.22 -5.81
N CYS A 170 6.20 3.80 -6.88
CA CYS A 170 4.79 4.21 -6.92
C CYS A 170 3.86 3.00 -6.77
N ALA A 171 4.21 1.87 -7.37
CA ALA A 171 3.44 0.64 -7.28
C ALA A 171 3.51 0.02 -5.88
N GLU A 172 4.69 -0.03 -5.26
CA GLU A 172 4.83 -0.50 -3.88
C GLU A 172 3.98 0.30 -2.90
N MET A 173 4.00 1.64 -2.99
CA MET A 173 3.15 2.50 -2.14
C MET A 173 1.67 2.22 -2.37
N ALA A 174 1.26 2.04 -3.63
CA ALA A 174 -0.13 1.75 -3.96
C ALA A 174 -0.59 0.39 -3.42
N LEU A 175 0.21 -0.66 -3.59
CA LEU A 175 -0.08 -1.99 -3.06
C LEU A 175 -0.07 -2.00 -1.53
N LEU A 176 0.86 -1.29 -0.89
CA LEU A 176 0.88 -1.14 0.56
C LEU A 176 -0.39 -0.43 1.07
N SER A 177 -0.83 0.63 0.38
CA SER A 177 -2.01 1.40 0.78
C SER A 177 -3.29 0.56 0.82
N GLU A 178 -3.38 -0.46 -0.04
CA GLU A 178 -4.48 -1.43 -0.04
C GLU A 178 -4.50 -2.27 1.24
N LEU A 179 -3.32 -2.66 1.73
CA LEU A 179 -3.15 -3.49 2.93
C LEU A 179 -3.35 -2.69 4.23
N CYS A 180 -3.16 -1.37 4.18
CA CYS A 180 -3.37 -0.47 5.33
C CYS A 180 -4.81 0.05 5.44
N ARG A 181 -5.77 -0.52 4.72
CA ARG A 181 -7.18 -0.17 4.89
C ARG A 181 -7.73 -0.71 6.21
N GLU A 182 -8.51 0.11 6.90
CA GLU A 182 -9.18 -0.27 8.15
C GLU A 182 -10.15 -1.43 7.95
N TYR A 183 -10.86 -1.44 6.81
CA TYR A 183 -11.80 -2.50 6.43
C TYR A 183 -11.36 -3.16 5.13
N GLY A 184 -11.06 -4.46 5.20
CA GLY A 184 -10.62 -5.27 4.07
C GLY A 184 -11.76 -5.71 3.16
N PHE A 185 -12.98 -5.78 3.69
CA PHE A 185 -14.15 -6.40 3.07
C PHE A 185 -13.84 -7.82 2.57
N GLY A 186 -13.24 -8.61 3.48
CA GLY A 186 -12.76 -9.97 3.25
C GLY A 186 -11.44 -10.10 2.49
N CYS A 187 -10.76 -8.99 2.15
CA CYS A 187 -9.37 -8.99 1.71
C CYS A 187 -8.42 -9.02 2.92
N VAL A 188 -7.17 -9.44 2.69
CA VAL A 188 -6.09 -9.30 3.67
C VAL A 188 -5.81 -7.82 3.91
N THR A 189 -5.64 -7.46 5.17
CA THR A 189 -5.12 -6.17 5.62
C THR A 189 -4.06 -6.41 6.70
N VAL A 190 -3.44 -5.35 7.19
CA VAL A 190 -2.59 -5.39 8.39
C VAL A 190 -3.35 -5.84 9.64
N HIS A 191 -4.69 -5.72 9.65
CA HIS A 191 -5.51 -6.07 10.81
C HIS A 191 -5.84 -7.57 10.88
N ASP A 192 -6.03 -8.23 9.73
CA ASP A 192 -6.35 -9.65 9.64
C ASP A 192 -6.24 -10.21 8.20
N SER A 193 -6.31 -11.54 8.08
CA SER A 193 -6.30 -12.27 6.81
C SER A 193 -7.63 -12.24 6.03
N GLY A 194 -8.64 -11.50 6.49
CA GLY A 194 -9.96 -11.43 5.85
C GLY A 194 -10.63 -12.79 5.72
N SER A 195 -11.01 -13.16 4.49
CA SER A 195 -11.63 -14.45 4.16
C SER A 195 -10.62 -15.54 3.78
N HIS A 196 -9.33 -15.30 3.98
CA HIS A 196 -8.25 -16.19 3.57
C HIS A 196 -7.62 -16.90 4.77
N THR A 197 -7.07 -18.09 4.51
CA THR A 197 -6.41 -18.93 5.53
C THR A 197 -4.96 -19.26 5.17
N ASP A 198 -4.57 -18.96 3.94
CA ASP A 198 -3.29 -19.27 3.32
C ASP A 198 -2.36 -18.06 3.19
N MET A 199 -2.85 -16.86 3.49
CA MET A 199 -2.10 -15.60 3.34
C MET A 199 -2.40 -14.63 4.48
N ASP A 200 -1.43 -13.76 4.76
CA ASP A 200 -1.49 -12.70 5.75
C ASP A 200 -0.73 -11.45 5.26
N PHE A 201 -0.75 -10.38 6.06
CA PHE A 201 -0.08 -9.12 5.72
C PHE A 201 1.40 -9.31 5.34
N PHE A 202 2.14 -10.13 6.08
CA PHE A 202 3.56 -10.36 5.81
C PHE A 202 3.82 -11.17 4.54
N THR A 203 2.91 -12.09 4.19
CA THR A 203 2.94 -12.79 2.89
C THR A 203 2.91 -11.79 1.75
N PHE A 204 2.09 -10.75 1.85
CA PHE A 204 2.03 -9.68 0.86
C PHE A 204 3.28 -8.80 0.86
N LEU A 205 3.82 -8.45 2.02
CA LEU A 205 5.04 -7.63 2.09
C LEU A 205 6.24 -8.29 1.40
N ARG A 206 6.33 -9.62 1.37
CA ARG A 206 7.42 -10.35 0.69
C ARG A 206 7.50 -10.06 -0.81
N HIS A 207 6.36 -9.85 -1.48
CA HIS A 207 6.33 -9.71 -2.94
C HIS A 207 6.21 -8.26 -3.42
N LEU A 208 5.93 -7.28 -2.55
CA LEU A 208 5.84 -5.88 -2.97
C LEU A 208 7.13 -5.36 -3.62
N PRO A 209 8.34 -5.58 -3.06
CA PRO A 209 9.59 -5.16 -3.71
C PRO A 209 9.81 -5.85 -5.06
N VAL A 210 9.41 -7.12 -5.18
CA VAL A 210 9.48 -7.90 -6.43
C VAL A 210 8.58 -7.27 -7.49
N MET A 211 7.38 -6.85 -7.11
CA MET A 211 6.48 -6.14 -8.03
C MET A 211 7.04 -4.78 -8.45
N GLY A 212 7.57 -4.03 -7.50
CA GLY A 212 8.21 -2.74 -7.76
C GLY A 212 9.37 -2.88 -8.76
N GLN A 213 10.28 -3.81 -8.51
CA GLN A 213 11.41 -4.10 -9.38
C GLN A 213 10.98 -4.46 -10.81
N HIS A 214 10.01 -5.37 -10.97
CA HIS A 214 9.53 -5.74 -12.30
C HIS A 214 8.90 -4.57 -13.06
N LEU A 215 8.20 -3.66 -12.37
CA LEU A 215 7.63 -2.48 -13.01
C LEU A 215 8.71 -1.47 -13.44
N ASP A 216 9.81 -1.33 -12.67
CA ASP A 216 10.99 -0.58 -13.10
C ASP A 216 11.65 -1.21 -14.33
N GLU A 217 11.92 -2.51 -14.30
CA GLU A 217 12.56 -3.24 -15.40
C GLU A 217 11.73 -3.21 -16.69
N MET A 218 10.40 -3.21 -16.57
CA MET A 218 9.48 -3.11 -17.70
C MET A 218 9.71 -1.84 -18.55
N VAL A 219 10.17 -0.74 -17.95
CA VAL A 219 10.46 0.53 -18.66
C VAL A 219 11.54 0.34 -19.73
N HIS A 220 12.45 -0.62 -19.53
CA HIS A 220 13.54 -0.95 -20.44
C HIS A 220 13.27 -2.20 -21.28
N ALA A 221 12.16 -2.90 -21.03
CA ALA A 221 11.80 -4.10 -21.76
C ALA A 221 11.26 -3.77 -23.14
N ASP A 222 11.55 -4.63 -24.12
CA ASP A 222 10.97 -4.55 -25.45
C ASP A 222 9.51 -5.04 -25.43
N ILE A 223 8.60 -4.10 -25.14
CA ILE A 223 7.15 -4.32 -25.14
C ILE A 223 6.53 -3.49 -26.25
N SER A 224 6.43 -4.11 -27.42
CA SER A 224 5.90 -3.50 -28.65
C SER A 224 4.39 -3.66 -28.78
N ASP A 225 3.79 -4.64 -28.12
CA ASP A 225 2.38 -4.98 -28.22
C ASP A 225 1.82 -5.59 -26.93
N PHE A 226 0.54 -5.94 -26.96
CA PHE A 226 -0.13 -6.55 -25.81
C PHE A 226 0.32 -8.00 -25.56
N SER A 227 0.78 -8.72 -26.59
CA SER A 227 1.24 -10.10 -26.45
C SER A 227 2.55 -10.16 -25.64
N SER A 228 3.51 -9.29 -25.97
CA SER A 228 4.75 -9.09 -25.23
C SER A 228 4.49 -8.58 -23.81
N LEU A 229 3.54 -7.66 -23.62
CA LEU A 229 3.12 -7.22 -22.27
C LEU A 229 2.55 -8.38 -21.44
N ARG A 230 1.71 -9.23 -22.06
CA ARG A 230 1.14 -10.42 -21.42
C ARG A 230 2.22 -11.44 -21.06
N ALA A 231 3.19 -11.67 -21.95
CA ALA A 231 4.32 -12.54 -21.68
C ALA A 231 5.19 -12.01 -20.53
N TYR A 232 5.43 -10.70 -20.48
CA TYR A 232 6.09 -10.04 -19.36
C TYR A 232 5.32 -10.26 -18.05
N GLY A 233 3.99 -10.07 -18.07
CA GLY A 233 3.16 -10.26 -16.89
C GLY A 233 3.17 -11.68 -16.32
N ARG A 234 3.30 -12.71 -17.16
CA ARG A 234 3.46 -14.08 -16.67
C ARG A 234 4.78 -14.29 -15.91
N ARG A 235 5.86 -13.61 -16.31
CA ARG A 235 7.13 -13.65 -15.57
C ARG A 235 7.01 -12.97 -14.21
N MET A 236 6.37 -11.80 -14.19
CA MET A 236 6.07 -11.08 -12.95
C MET A 236 5.19 -11.92 -11.99
N GLU A 237 4.20 -12.64 -12.53
CA GLU A 237 3.36 -13.57 -11.77
C GLU A 237 4.17 -14.72 -11.17
N GLN A 238 5.08 -15.32 -11.95
CA GLN A 238 5.98 -16.36 -11.43
C GLN A 238 6.89 -15.84 -10.32
N ALA A 239 7.45 -14.64 -10.46
CA ALA A 239 8.28 -14.03 -9.43
C ALA A 239 7.49 -13.73 -8.14
N MET A 240 6.25 -13.24 -8.27
CA MET A 240 5.33 -13.07 -7.14
C MET A 240 5.11 -14.42 -6.43
N LEU A 241 4.74 -15.47 -7.17
CA LEU A 241 4.52 -16.80 -6.61
C LEU A 241 5.78 -17.35 -5.92
N GLN A 242 6.97 -17.13 -6.47
CA GLN A 242 8.22 -17.54 -5.84
C GLN A 242 8.44 -16.82 -4.50
N ALA A 243 8.23 -15.50 -4.45
CA ALA A 243 8.39 -14.70 -3.24
C ALA A 243 7.38 -15.06 -2.13
N THR A 244 6.21 -15.58 -2.51
CA THR A 244 5.14 -15.96 -1.59
C THR A 244 5.07 -17.47 -1.30
N GLY A 245 6.02 -18.27 -1.78
CA GLY A 245 5.99 -19.73 -1.56
C GLY A 245 4.85 -20.45 -2.29
N GLY A 246 4.40 -19.91 -3.42
CA GLY A 246 3.34 -20.44 -4.28
C GLY A 246 1.95 -19.87 -4.00
N ILE A 247 1.82 -18.95 -3.04
CA ILE A 247 0.54 -18.36 -2.65
C ILE A 247 0.15 -17.24 -3.64
N ASN A 248 -1.07 -17.30 -4.15
CA ASN A 248 -1.59 -16.31 -5.08
C ASN A 248 -2.12 -15.07 -4.34
N THR A 249 -1.31 -14.03 -4.23
CA THR A 249 -1.65 -12.76 -3.56
C THR A 249 -2.30 -11.75 -4.53
N HIS A 250 -1.51 -11.15 -5.43
CA HIS A 250 -1.87 -9.99 -6.25
C HIS A 250 -1.94 -10.30 -7.76
N LYS A 251 -2.38 -11.50 -8.17
CA LYS A 251 -2.47 -11.87 -9.61
C LYS A 251 -3.36 -10.93 -10.43
N GLY A 252 -4.48 -10.46 -9.86
CA GLY A 252 -5.37 -9.47 -10.49
C GLY A 252 -4.67 -8.13 -10.68
N ALA A 253 -3.99 -7.65 -9.63
CA ALA A 253 -3.19 -6.44 -9.65
C ALA A 253 -2.08 -6.46 -10.72
N ILE A 254 -1.41 -7.59 -10.98
CA ILE A 254 -0.34 -7.67 -12.01
C ILE A 254 -0.84 -7.15 -13.37
N PHE A 255 -2.00 -7.63 -13.82
CA PHE A 255 -2.58 -7.21 -15.10
C PHE A 255 -2.89 -5.71 -15.11
N LEU A 256 -3.49 -5.21 -14.03
CA LEU A 256 -3.83 -3.80 -13.86
C LEU A 256 -2.57 -2.92 -13.87
N TYR A 257 -1.60 -3.21 -13.02
CA TYR A 257 -0.42 -2.36 -12.81
C TYR A 257 0.50 -2.34 -14.02
N LEU A 258 0.70 -3.47 -14.71
CA LEU A 258 1.48 -3.50 -15.95
C LEU A 258 0.84 -2.64 -17.05
N LEU A 259 -0.48 -2.76 -17.21
CA LEU A 259 -1.21 -2.00 -18.22
C LEU A 259 -1.20 -0.50 -17.90
N LEU A 260 -1.39 -0.12 -16.63
CA LEU A 260 -1.31 1.26 -16.17
C LEU A 260 0.10 1.84 -16.33
N ALA A 261 1.13 1.10 -15.92
CA ALA A 261 2.51 1.54 -16.04
C ALA A 261 2.92 1.71 -17.51
N LYS A 262 2.57 0.76 -18.38
CA LYS A 262 2.87 0.84 -19.82
C LYS A 262 2.12 2.01 -20.47
N ALA A 263 0.81 2.13 -20.22
CA ALA A 263 0.02 3.20 -20.79
C ALA A 263 0.47 4.59 -20.31
N PHE A 264 0.77 4.73 -19.01
CA PHE A 264 1.27 5.98 -18.46
C PHE A 264 2.68 6.32 -18.96
N GLY A 265 3.57 5.33 -19.08
CA GLY A 265 4.89 5.54 -19.68
C GLY A 265 4.81 6.06 -21.12
N ASP A 266 3.82 5.62 -21.89
CA ASP A 266 3.60 6.06 -23.27
C ASP A 266 3.00 7.47 -23.37
N CYS A 267 2.02 7.82 -22.51
CA CYS A 267 1.30 9.09 -22.62
C CYS A 267 1.76 10.18 -21.66
N ARG A 268 2.41 9.81 -20.54
CA ARG A 268 2.88 10.68 -19.44
C ARG A 268 1.84 11.71 -18.99
N SER A 269 0.57 11.34 -19.05
CA SER A 269 -0.55 12.28 -18.90
C SER A 269 -1.80 11.55 -18.44
N LEU A 270 -2.28 11.90 -17.25
CA LEU A 270 -3.46 11.30 -16.64
C LEU A 270 -4.75 11.49 -17.49
N PRO A 271 -5.01 12.68 -18.11
CA PRO A 271 -6.15 12.84 -19.02
C PRO A 271 -6.10 11.96 -20.28
N LEU A 272 -4.91 11.64 -20.79
CA LEU A 272 -4.74 10.80 -21.99
C LEU A 272 -4.73 9.29 -21.66
N LEU A 273 -4.54 8.95 -20.39
CA LEU A 273 -4.37 7.57 -19.92
C LEU A 273 -5.52 6.64 -20.32
N PRO A 274 -6.82 6.98 -20.16
CA PRO A 274 -7.92 6.09 -20.55
C PRO A 274 -7.88 5.69 -22.03
N ALA A 275 -7.58 6.64 -22.92
CA ALA A 275 -7.50 6.38 -24.35
C ALA A 275 -6.32 5.44 -24.67
N ARG A 276 -5.17 5.68 -24.04
CA ARG A 276 -3.99 4.84 -24.25
C ARG A 276 -4.18 3.42 -23.70
N ILE A 277 -4.82 3.27 -22.54
CA ILE A 277 -5.20 1.96 -22.00
C ILE A 277 -6.05 1.18 -22.99
N ARG A 278 -7.12 1.80 -23.54
CA ARG A 278 -8.01 1.14 -24.52
C ARG A 278 -7.25 0.66 -25.75
N GLN A 279 -6.31 1.47 -26.25
CA GLN A 279 -5.49 1.10 -27.40
C GLN A 279 -4.62 -0.12 -27.12
N ILE A 280 -3.92 -0.15 -25.99
CA ILE A 280 -3.06 -1.28 -25.59
C ILE A 280 -3.91 -2.52 -25.30
N ALA A 281 -5.07 -2.34 -24.65
CA ALA A 281 -5.95 -3.43 -24.24
C ALA A 281 -6.86 -3.96 -25.35
N ALA A 282 -6.92 -3.35 -26.53
CA ALA A 282 -7.83 -3.77 -27.62
C ALA A 282 -7.75 -5.29 -27.94
N PRO A 283 -6.56 -5.94 -27.96
CA PRO A 283 -6.46 -7.39 -28.21
C PRO A 283 -7.09 -8.26 -27.11
N VAL A 284 -7.34 -7.73 -25.90
CA VAL A 284 -8.01 -8.44 -24.80
C VAL A 284 -9.42 -8.89 -25.19
N GLN A 285 -10.06 -8.20 -26.13
CA GLN A 285 -11.39 -8.58 -26.62
C GLN A 285 -11.45 -10.05 -27.08
N ALA A 286 -10.36 -10.55 -27.69
CA ALA A 286 -10.28 -11.91 -28.19
C ALA A 286 -10.26 -12.99 -27.07
N ASP A 287 -9.91 -12.61 -25.83
CA ASP A 287 -9.94 -13.54 -24.70
C ASP A 287 -11.37 -14.06 -24.42
N PHE A 288 -12.39 -13.24 -24.68
CA PHE A 288 -13.78 -13.58 -24.41
C PHE A 288 -14.37 -14.64 -25.36
N SER A 289 -13.70 -14.89 -26.50
CA SER A 289 -14.05 -15.94 -27.46
C SER A 289 -13.13 -17.16 -27.39
N GLY A 290 -12.12 -17.14 -26.51
CA GLY A 290 -11.07 -18.15 -26.42
C GLY A 290 -11.34 -19.26 -25.40
N SER A 291 -10.26 -19.91 -24.94
CA SER A 291 -10.31 -20.98 -23.94
C SER A 291 -10.73 -20.48 -22.55
N LYS A 292 -11.37 -21.35 -21.77
CA LYS A 292 -12.06 -21.02 -20.52
C LYS A 292 -11.20 -21.28 -19.28
N ASP A 293 -9.99 -20.76 -19.30
CA ASP A 293 -8.95 -21.21 -18.35
C ASP A 293 -8.89 -20.37 -17.07
N THR A 294 -9.75 -19.35 -16.94
CA THR A 294 -9.76 -18.46 -15.76
C THR A 294 -11.17 -18.27 -15.21
N ALA A 295 -11.26 -18.08 -13.89
CA ALA A 295 -12.52 -17.80 -13.20
C ALA A 295 -13.29 -16.63 -13.84
N GLY A 296 -12.59 -15.56 -14.25
CA GLY A 296 -13.21 -14.42 -14.93
C GLY A 296 -13.85 -14.77 -16.27
N LEU A 297 -13.24 -15.64 -17.08
CA LEU A 297 -13.80 -16.07 -18.37
C LEU A 297 -15.00 -17.02 -18.19
N LEU A 298 -14.97 -17.86 -17.15
CA LEU A 298 -16.13 -18.68 -16.77
C LEU A 298 -17.33 -17.82 -16.34
N LEU A 299 -17.08 -16.73 -15.59
CA LEU A 299 -18.11 -15.78 -15.20
C LEU A 299 -18.66 -14.99 -16.40
N TYR A 300 -17.80 -14.64 -17.35
CA TYR A 300 -18.22 -13.98 -18.58
C TYR A 300 -19.19 -14.85 -19.38
N GLU A 301 -18.86 -16.12 -19.61
CA GLU A 301 -19.75 -17.03 -20.34
C GLU A 301 -21.10 -17.18 -19.65
N LYS A 302 -21.08 -17.37 -18.33
CA LYS A 302 -22.29 -17.69 -17.57
C LYS A 302 -23.21 -16.49 -17.36
N TYR A 303 -22.63 -15.29 -17.20
CA TYR A 303 -23.36 -14.11 -16.73
C TYR A 303 -23.09 -12.82 -17.53
N GLY A 304 -22.22 -12.85 -18.54
CA GLY A 304 -21.78 -11.66 -19.27
C GLY A 304 -20.84 -10.74 -18.49
N ILE A 305 -20.37 -11.17 -17.31
CA ILE A 305 -19.51 -10.39 -16.42
C ILE A 305 -18.11 -10.29 -17.01
N THR A 306 -17.65 -9.06 -17.26
CA THR A 306 -16.39 -8.82 -17.98
C THR A 306 -15.20 -8.59 -17.04
N GLY A 307 -15.46 -8.17 -15.80
CA GLY A 307 -14.44 -7.95 -14.77
C GLY A 307 -13.33 -6.98 -15.20
N ILE A 308 -12.10 -7.27 -14.75
CA ILE A 308 -10.92 -6.41 -15.01
C ILE A 308 -10.60 -6.24 -16.50
N ARG A 309 -10.93 -7.25 -17.34
CA ARG A 309 -10.77 -7.17 -18.80
C ARG A 309 -11.71 -6.14 -19.41
N GLY A 310 -12.98 -6.16 -18.99
CA GLY A 310 -13.95 -5.14 -19.41
C GLY A 310 -13.58 -3.74 -18.94
N GLN A 311 -13.03 -3.62 -17.73
CA GLN A 311 -12.49 -2.34 -17.25
C GLN A 311 -11.34 -1.85 -18.14
N ALA A 312 -10.37 -2.70 -18.48
CA ALA A 312 -9.26 -2.35 -19.38
C ALA A 312 -9.76 -1.90 -20.76
N LEU A 313 -10.71 -2.62 -21.37
CA LEU A 313 -11.30 -2.26 -22.67
C LEU A 313 -12.05 -0.92 -22.66
N ARG A 314 -12.52 -0.47 -21.49
CA ARG A 314 -13.14 0.86 -21.30
C ARG A 314 -12.15 1.94 -20.88
N GLY A 315 -10.89 1.59 -20.59
CA GLY A 315 -9.87 2.52 -20.11
C GLY A 315 -9.93 2.76 -18.59
N PHE A 316 -10.36 1.76 -17.83
CA PHE A 316 -10.49 1.76 -16.37
C PHE A 316 -11.26 2.97 -15.80
N PRO A 317 -12.53 3.21 -16.20
CA PRO A 317 -13.30 4.35 -15.68
C PRO A 317 -13.38 4.39 -14.15
N ALA A 318 -13.35 3.22 -13.49
CA ALA A 318 -13.37 3.08 -12.04
C ALA A 318 -12.22 3.81 -11.32
N LEU A 319 -11.04 3.92 -11.95
CA LEU A 319 -9.88 4.59 -11.35
C LEU A 319 -10.02 6.11 -11.30
N PHE A 320 -10.95 6.67 -12.08
CA PHE A 320 -11.15 8.11 -12.21
C PHE A 320 -12.40 8.61 -11.48
N ILE A 321 -13.06 7.71 -10.72
CA ILE A 321 -14.15 8.07 -9.82
C ILE A 321 -13.66 9.09 -8.79
N ALA A 322 -12.44 8.89 -8.27
CA ALA A 322 -11.74 9.88 -7.47
C ALA A 322 -11.02 10.89 -8.38
N ARG A 323 -11.45 12.16 -8.37
CA ARG A 323 -10.75 13.25 -9.10
C ARG A 323 -9.39 13.61 -8.48
N ALA A 324 -9.18 13.24 -7.23
CA ALA A 324 -7.97 13.50 -6.47
C ALA A 324 -7.62 12.26 -5.63
N LEU A 325 -6.34 12.12 -5.32
CA LEU A 325 -5.89 11.05 -4.44
C LEU A 325 -6.63 11.13 -3.10
N PRO A 326 -7.16 10.02 -2.57
CA PRO A 326 -7.67 10.00 -1.21
C PRO A 326 -6.51 10.29 -0.24
N GLU A 327 -6.56 11.42 0.48
CA GLU A 327 -5.51 11.78 1.46
C GLU A 327 -5.90 11.43 2.90
N THR A 328 -7.13 10.99 3.12
CA THR A 328 -7.66 10.60 4.43
C THR A 328 -8.19 9.17 4.39
N PRO A 329 -8.13 8.43 5.52
CA PRO A 329 -8.71 7.08 5.63
C PRO A 329 -10.18 7.03 5.24
N ASP A 330 -10.94 8.05 5.62
CA ASP A 330 -12.36 8.21 5.31
C ASP A 330 -12.63 8.41 3.80
N ALA A 331 -11.75 9.15 3.08
CA ALA A 331 -11.85 9.26 1.62
C ALA A 331 -11.55 7.92 0.93
N PHE A 332 -10.56 7.16 1.42
CA PHE A 332 -10.27 5.80 0.94
C PHE A 332 -11.44 4.84 1.15
N LEU A 333 -12.07 4.90 2.33
CA LEU A 333 -13.22 4.08 2.66
C LEU A 333 -14.42 4.41 1.77
N ARG A 334 -14.73 5.69 1.54
CA ARG A 334 -15.78 6.11 0.60
C ARG A 334 -15.53 5.61 -0.81
N LEU A 335 -14.31 5.76 -1.32
CA LEU A 335 -13.95 5.24 -2.64
C LEU A 335 -14.17 3.72 -2.71
N THR A 336 -13.74 2.99 -1.68
CA THR A 336 -13.91 1.54 -1.59
C THR A 336 -15.39 1.17 -1.60
N LEU A 337 -16.23 1.81 -0.78
CA LEU A 337 -17.67 1.56 -0.72
C LEU A 337 -18.37 1.90 -2.04
N GLN A 338 -17.96 2.97 -2.72
CA GLN A 338 -18.51 3.32 -4.03
C GLN A 338 -18.14 2.26 -5.08
N LEU A 339 -16.87 1.83 -5.12
CA LEU A 339 -16.44 0.76 -6.03
C LEU A 339 -17.18 -0.55 -5.74
N LEU A 340 -17.36 -0.93 -4.48
CA LEU A 340 -18.13 -2.13 -4.11
C LEU A 340 -19.58 -2.10 -4.62
N GLN A 341 -20.17 -0.91 -4.80
CA GLN A 341 -21.52 -0.75 -5.32
C GLN A 341 -21.57 -0.84 -6.84
N GLU A 342 -20.59 -0.27 -7.54
CA GLU A 342 -20.61 -0.10 -9.00
C GLU A 342 -19.89 -1.23 -9.75
N MET A 343 -18.96 -1.93 -9.10
CA MET A 343 -18.05 -2.86 -9.76
C MET A 343 -18.54 -4.32 -9.77
N GLU A 344 -18.35 -4.96 -10.92
CA GLU A 344 -18.38 -6.42 -11.07
C GLU A 344 -17.08 -7.03 -10.50
N ASP A 345 -17.07 -7.30 -9.20
CA ASP A 345 -15.93 -7.94 -8.54
C ASP A 345 -15.95 -9.46 -8.77
N THR A 346 -15.12 -9.93 -9.70
CA THR A 346 -15.05 -11.36 -10.05
C THR A 346 -14.60 -12.24 -8.89
N ASN A 347 -13.81 -11.73 -7.93
CA ASN A 347 -13.42 -12.50 -6.75
C ASN A 347 -14.61 -12.69 -5.80
N ALA A 348 -15.40 -11.63 -5.61
CA ALA A 348 -16.62 -11.70 -4.82
C ALA A 348 -17.65 -12.64 -5.45
N ILE A 349 -17.85 -12.55 -6.77
CA ILE A 349 -18.79 -13.42 -7.50
C ILE A 349 -18.31 -14.88 -7.51
N HIS A 350 -17.01 -15.13 -7.67
CA HIS A 350 -16.47 -16.49 -7.64
C HIS A 350 -16.68 -17.16 -6.27
N ARG A 351 -16.52 -16.41 -5.17
CA ARG A 351 -16.61 -16.96 -3.81
C ARG A 351 -18.03 -16.96 -3.25
N GLY A 352 -18.81 -15.91 -3.49
CA GLY A 352 -20.16 -15.73 -2.97
C GLY A 352 -21.29 -15.99 -3.96
N GLY A 353 -20.98 -16.27 -5.23
CA GLY A 353 -21.95 -16.34 -6.30
C GLY A 353 -22.63 -14.98 -6.59
N MET A 354 -23.58 -14.99 -7.53
CA MET A 354 -24.33 -13.78 -7.88
C MET A 354 -25.14 -13.22 -6.71
N THR A 355 -25.76 -14.09 -5.91
CA THR A 355 -26.52 -13.66 -4.73
C THR A 355 -25.63 -13.01 -3.68
N GLY A 356 -24.42 -13.55 -3.45
CA GLY A 356 -23.44 -12.96 -2.55
C GLY A 356 -22.99 -11.59 -3.02
N TRP A 357 -22.62 -11.45 -4.30
CA TRP A 357 -22.23 -10.16 -4.88
C TRP A 357 -23.35 -9.11 -4.86
N GLN A 358 -24.59 -9.47 -5.23
CA GLN A 358 -25.74 -8.54 -5.12
C GLN A 358 -26.05 -8.14 -3.68
N THR A 359 -25.77 -9.03 -2.71
CA THR A 359 -25.93 -8.72 -1.28
C THR A 359 -24.82 -7.80 -0.79
N LEU A 360 -23.58 -8.02 -1.24
CA LEU A 360 -22.45 -7.13 -1.01
C LEU A 360 -22.77 -5.71 -1.50
N GLN A 361 -23.23 -5.54 -2.74
CA GLN A 361 -23.60 -4.22 -3.29
C GLN A 361 -24.67 -3.52 -2.44
N ARG A 362 -25.73 -4.24 -2.06
CA ARG A 362 -26.80 -3.69 -1.22
C ARG A 362 -26.31 -3.32 0.19
N LYS A 363 -25.41 -4.10 0.77
CA LYS A 363 -24.83 -3.81 2.09
C LYS A 363 -23.88 -2.61 2.01
N ALA A 364 -23.02 -2.54 0.99
CA ALA A 364 -22.13 -1.40 0.74
C ALA A 364 -22.92 -0.09 0.63
N LYS A 365 -24.01 -0.08 -0.15
CA LYS A 365 -24.90 1.08 -0.25
C LYS A 365 -25.52 1.51 1.08
N LYS A 366 -25.88 0.54 1.95
CA LYS A 366 -26.44 0.84 3.27
C LYS A 366 -25.40 1.32 4.28
N ALA A 367 -24.14 1.00 4.05
CA ALA A 367 -23.02 1.31 4.93
C ALA A 367 -22.48 2.74 4.74
N GLU A 368 -22.85 3.44 3.66
CA GLU A 368 -22.43 4.81 3.42
C GLU A 368 -22.75 5.72 4.62
N GLY A 369 -21.69 6.34 5.17
CA GLY A 369 -21.80 7.26 6.32
C GLY A 369 -22.21 6.60 7.63
N ASN A 370 -22.19 5.26 7.74
CA ASN A 370 -22.58 4.54 8.94
C ASN A 370 -21.53 3.48 9.32
N GLU A 371 -20.71 3.80 10.32
CA GLU A 371 -19.56 2.97 10.75
C GLU A 371 -19.96 1.58 11.25
N ASP A 372 -21.07 1.46 11.99
CA ASP A 372 -21.58 0.16 12.46
C ASP A 372 -21.91 -0.76 11.27
N ARG A 373 -22.56 -0.21 10.24
CA ARG A 373 -22.90 -0.97 9.03
C ARG A 373 -21.68 -1.29 8.17
N ILE A 374 -20.65 -0.46 8.20
CA ILE A 374 -19.36 -0.76 7.55
C ILE A 374 -18.72 -1.97 8.22
N ARG A 375 -18.67 -1.97 9.55
CA ARG A 375 -18.16 -3.10 10.34
C ARG A 375 -18.98 -4.37 10.10
N GLU A 376 -20.31 -4.26 10.15
CA GLU A 376 -21.21 -5.39 9.84
C GLU A 376 -21.01 -5.93 8.42
N LEU A 377 -20.69 -5.07 7.45
CA LEU A 377 -20.40 -5.49 6.08
C LEU A 377 -19.08 -6.25 6.00
N ASP A 378 -18.02 -5.73 6.63
CA ASP A 378 -16.71 -6.38 6.66
C ASP A 378 -16.78 -7.75 7.37
N ASP A 379 -17.42 -7.82 8.54
CA ASP A 379 -17.64 -9.06 9.28
C ASP A 379 -18.49 -10.05 8.47
N TRP A 380 -19.51 -9.56 7.76
CA TRP A 380 -20.31 -10.40 6.89
C TRP A 380 -19.48 -10.98 5.73
N CYS A 381 -18.61 -10.19 5.10
CA CYS A 381 -17.69 -10.69 4.06
C CYS A 381 -16.81 -11.81 4.61
N LYS A 382 -16.17 -11.59 5.76
CA LYS A 382 -15.32 -12.59 6.44
C LYS A 382 -16.10 -13.88 6.73
N LYS A 383 -17.27 -13.75 7.35
CA LYS A 383 -18.14 -14.90 7.70
C LYS A 383 -18.66 -15.68 6.50
N GLN A 384 -18.96 -15.01 5.39
CA GLN A 384 -19.42 -15.67 4.16
C GLN A 384 -18.26 -16.16 3.29
N GLY A 385 -17.01 -15.93 3.70
CA GLY A 385 -15.84 -16.25 2.89
C GLY A 385 -15.79 -15.46 1.58
N ILE A 386 -16.38 -14.26 1.52
CA ILE A 386 -16.38 -13.39 0.34
C ILE A 386 -15.19 -12.43 0.43
N SER A 387 -14.38 -12.39 -0.62
CA SER A 387 -13.25 -11.46 -0.73
C SER A 387 -13.45 -10.53 -1.92
N THR A 388 -13.13 -9.25 -1.74
CA THR A 388 -13.37 -8.15 -2.69
C THR A 388 -12.09 -7.69 -3.37
N GLY A 389 -11.22 -8.65 -3.73
CA GLY A 389 -9.88 -8.35 -4.24
C GLY A 389 -9.89 -7.56 -5.55
N GLY A 390 -10.88 -7.75 -6.43
CA GLY A 390 -10.95 -6.96 -7.66
C GLY A 390 -11.24 -5.48 -7.41
N THR A 391 -12.01 -5.18 -6.37
CA THR A 391 -12.25 -3.82 -5.88
C THR A 391 -11.00 -3.25 -5.21
N ALA A 392 -10.33 -4.06 -4.39
CA ALA A 392 -9.12 -3.67 -3.70
C ALA A 392 -7.99 -3.31 -4.68
N ASP A 393 -7.79 -4.13 -5.73
CA ASP A 393 -6.85 -3.87 -6.84
C ASP A 393 -7.11 -2.48 -7.48
N LEU A 394 -8.38 -2.09 -7.67
CA LEU A 394 -8.75 -0.80 -8.26
C LEU A 394 -8.52 0.39 -7.30
N VAL A 395 -8.73 0.19 -5.99
CA VAL A 395 -8.37 1.19 -4.98
C VAL A 395 -6.86 1.44 -5.03
N GLY A 396 -6.04 0.38 -5.02
CA GLY A 396 -4.59 0.49 -5.19
C GLY A 396 -4.22 1.14 -6.52
N GLY A 397 -4.83 0.73 -7.63
CA GLY A 397 -4.62 1.31 -8.95
C GLY A 397 -4.91 2.82 -9.00
N THR A 398 -5.87 3.31 -8.21
CA THR A 398 -6.17 4.75 -8.09
C THR A 398 -5.01 5.48 -7.42
N VAL A 399 -4.46 4.91 -6.33
CA VAL A 399 -3.25 5.46 -5.69
C VAL A 399 -2.07 5.48 -6.65
N PHE A 400 -1.90 4.40 -7.41
CA PHE A 400 -0.81 4.24 -8.35
C PHE A 400 -0.80 5.33 -9.43
N ILE A 401 -1.90 5.54 -10.15
CA ILE A 401 -1.95 6.55 -11.22
C ILE A 401 -1.78 7.98 -10.69
N HIS A 402 -2.29 8.27 -9.49
CA HIS A 402 -2.10 9.57 -8.86
C HIS A 402 -0.65 9.80 -8.42
N ALA A 403 0.04 8.76 -7.95
CA ALA A 403 1.47 8.83 -7.63
C ALA A 403 2.33 9.06 -8.88
N LEU A 404 2.04 8.34 -9.97
CA LEU A 404 2.71 8.54 -11.27
C LEU A 404 2.50 9.97 -11.79
N ASP A 405 1.27 10.45 -11.79
CA ASP A 405 0.93 11.82 -12.21
C ASP A 405 1.62 12.89 -11.34
N ALA A 406 1.66 12.69 -10.03
CA ALA A 406 2.34 13.60 -9.13
C ALA A 406 3.86 13.67 -9.39
N CYS A 407 4.51 12.51 -9.58
CA CYS A 407 5.93 12.44 -9.93
C CYS A 407 6.22 13.11 -11.28
N GLU A 408 5.33 12.93 -12.25
CA GLU A 408 5.46 13.52 -13.58
C GLU A 408 5.28 15.04 -13.56
N ARG A 409 4.29 15.55 -12.82
CA ARG A 409 4.12 16.99 -12.62
C ARG A 409 5.26 17.64 -11.84
N MET A 410 5.91 16.91 -10.93
CA MET A 410 7.07 17.42 -10.20
C MET A 410 8.31 17.54 -11.09
N TRP A 411 8.45 16.69 -12.11
CA TRP A 411 9.57 16.75 -13.06
C TRP A 411 9.44 17.89 -14.07
N ASN A 412 8.21 18.21 -14.47
CA ASN A 412 7.94 19.25 -15.48
C ASN A 412 7.83 20.67 -14.89
N LYS A 413 8.02 20.83 -13.57
CA LYS A 413 8.08 22.12 -12.86
C LYS A 413 9.53 22.48 -12.59
#